data_AF-A0A969JGI8-F1
#
_entry.id   AF-A0A969JGI8-F1
#
_cell.length_a   1.000
_cell.length_b   1.000
_cell.length_c   1.000
_cell.angle_alpha   90.00
_cell.angle_beta   90.00
_cell.angle_gamma   90.00
#
_symmetry.space_group_name_H-M   'P 1'
#
loop_
_entity.id
_entity.type
_entity.pdbx_description
1 polymer ?
#
loop_
_entity_poly.entity_id
_entity_poly.type
_entity_poly.pdbx_seq_one_letter_code
_entity_poly.pdbx_strand_id
1 'polypeptide(L)'
;MTAKAAKAAKAATTAVDTAEPTPAATTKKKEPKATKATKAADDLTKIEGIGPKIAELLNGAGISTFAQLLATPASDVKKVLESGGKKYTMHDPKTWAQQAKLADAGKWDELKSLQDDLKGGK
;
A
#
# COMPACT_ATOMS: atom_id res chain seq x y z
N MET A 1 -58.99 29.73 -17.48
CA MET A 1 -59.61 28.43 -17.80
C MET A 1 -58.82 27.90 -19.00
N THR A 2 -57.95 26.88 -18.94
CA THR A 2 -57.82 25.77 -17.99
C THR A 2 -56.45 25.13 -18.24
N ALA A 3 -55.76 24.73 -17.17
CA ALA A 3 -54.48 24.02 -17.19
C ALA A 3 -54.60 22.61 -17.78
N LYS A 4 -53.55 22.13 -18.47
CA LYS A 4 -53.27 20.71 -18.79
C LYS A 4 -51.89 20.64 -19.47
N ALA A 5 -50.94 19.76 -19.19
CA ALA A 5 -50.70 18.76 -18.17
C ALA A 5 -49.19 18.43 -18.22
N ALA A 6 -48.59 18.16 -17.07
CA ALA A 6 -47.23 17.64 -16.96
C ALA A 6 -47.18 16.20 -17.50
N LYS A 7 -46.22 15.92 -18.38
CA LYS A 7 -45.97 14.59 -18.96
C LYS A 7 -44.66 14.02 -18.40
N ALA A 8 -44.83 13.04 -17.52
CA ALA A 8 -44.07 11.80 -17.35
C ALA A 8 -42.58 11.78 -17.73
N ALA A 9 -41.74 11.68 -16.70
CA ALA A 9 -40.39 11.13 -16.80
C ALA A 9 -40.45 9.60 -16.60
N LYS A 10 -39.96 8.83 -17.58
CA LYS A 10 -39.48 7.46 -17.36
C LYS A 10 -38.41 7.11 -18.40
N ALA A 11 -37.19 6.96 -17.87
CA ALA A 11 -36.09 6.07 -18.22
C ALA A 11 -35.99 5.51 -19.66
N ALA A 12 -34.82 5.77 -20.28
CA ALA A 12 -34.07 4.77 -21.04
C ALA A 12 -32.57 5.12 -21.02
N THR A 13 -31.78 4.18 -20.49
CA THR A 13 -30.40 3.78 -20.83
C THR A 13 -29.54 4.72 -21.69
N THR A 14 -28.28 4.97 -21.28
CA THR A 14 -27.10 4.82 -22.14
C THR A 14 -25.87 4.61 -21.25
N ALA A 15 -25.20 3.50 -21.50
CA ALA A 15 -23.91 3.14 -20.93
C ALA A 15 -22.78 3.73 -21.79
N VAL A 16 -21.62 3.86 -21.13
CA VAL A 16 -20.23 3.87 -21.66
C VAL A 16 -19.76 5.02 -22.57
N ASP A 17 -18.69 5.66 -22.09
CA ASP A 17 -17.38 5.68 -22.75
C ASP A 17 -16.75 7.07 -22.95
N THR A 18 -15.43 7.09 -22.83
CA THR A 18 -14.50 8.19 -23.12
C THR A 18 -14.33 9.25 -22.01
N ALA A 19 -13.43 8.93 -21.08
CA ALA A 19 -12.44 9.89 -20.61
C ALA A 19 -11.12 9.15 -20.39
N GLU A 20 -10.35 8.98 -21.47
CA GLU A 20 -8.89 8.87 -21.37
C GLU A 20 -8.34 10.17 -20.74
N PRO A 21 -7.32 10.04 -19.89
CA PRO A 21 -5.97 10.11 -20.45
C PRO A 21 -5.05 8.99 -19.93
N THR A 22 -4.45 8.25 -20.87
CA THR A 22 -3.04 7.81 -20.74
C THR A 22 -2.13 9.07 -20.75
N PRO A 23 -0.88 9.09 -20.22
CA PRO A 23 0.02 7.97 -19.93
C PRO A 23 0.83 8.09 -18.61
N ALA A 24 1.25 6.98 -18.00
CA ALA A 24 2.37 6.98 -17.05
C ALA A 24 3.10 5.63 -17.01
N ALA A 25 3.60 5.18 -18.15
CA ALA A 25 4.73 4.26 -18.18
C ALA A 25 6.03 5.07 -18.21
N THR A 26 6.94 4.74 -17.28
CA THR A 26 8.33 5.19 -17.19
C THR A 26 8.59 6.58 -16.59
N THR A 27 8.96 6.57 -15.31
CA THR A 27 9.98 7.47 -14.77
C THR A 27 10.94 6.65 -13.91
N LYS A 28 11.99 6.15 -14.57
CA LYS A 28 13.40 6.26 -14.17
C LYS A 28 13.63 6.72 -12.72
N LYS A 29 14.24 5.83 -11.94
CA LYS A 29 15.21 6.10 -10.87
C LYS A 29 15.10 7.51 -10.28
N LYS A 30 14.31 7.64 -9.22
CA LYS A 30 14.55 8.67 -8.21
C LYS A 30 14.59 7.93 -6.88
N GLU A 31 15.81 7.60 -6.45
CA GLU A 31 16.11 7.59 -5.02
C GLU A 31 15.45 8.86 -4.46
N PRO A 32 14.45 8.77 -3.57
CA PRO A 32 14.31 9.85 -2.64
C PRO A 32 15.59 9.76 -1.83
N LYS A 33 16.52 10.67 -2.13
CA LYS A 33 17.62 11.01 -1.25
C LYS A 33 16.97 11.23 0.09
N ALA A 34 16.98 10.20 0.94
CA ALA A 34 16.49 10.25 2.28
C ALA A 34 17.29 11.37 2.92
N THR A 35 16.68 12.54 3.01
CA THR A 35 17.10 13.56 3.96
C THR A 35 17.21 12.81 5.27
N LYS A 36 18.46 12.60 5.72
CA LYS A 36 18.82 12.16 7.06
C LYS A 36 18.33 13.22 8.06
N ALA A 37 17.03 13.46 8.10
CA ALA A 37 16.39 13.73 9.36
C ALA A 37 16.47 12.40 10.11
N THR A 38 16.89 12.43 11.36
CA THR A 38 16.66 11.37 12.34
C THR A 38 15.15 11.12 12.40
N LYS A 39 14.62 10.41 11.41
CA LYS A 39 13.20 10.08 11.33
C LYS A 39 12.99 9.13 12.50
N ALA A 40 12.09 9.52 13.40
CA ALA A 40 11.59 8.61 14.41
C ALA A 40 11.13 7.32 13.72
N ALA A 41 11.25 6.18 14.41
CA ALA A 41 10.80 4.91 13.87
C ALA A 41 9.36 5.05 13.35
N ASP A 42 9.13 4.63 12.10
CA ASP A 42 7.80 4.62 11.52
C ASP A 42 6.98 3.48 12.15
N ASP A 43 5.67 3.64 12.15
CA ASP A 43 4.76 2.60 12.57
C ASP A 43 4.64 1.51 11.48
N LEU A 44 5.54 0.54 11.50
CA LEU A 44 5.54 -0.58 10.54
C LEU A 44 4.24 -1.41 10.60
N THR A 45 3.44 -1.29 11.67
CA THR A 45 2.16 -2.00 11.79
C THR A 45 1.08 -1.47 10.84
N LYS A 46 1.31 -0.34 10.16
CA LYS A 46 0.47 0.14 9.05
C LYS A 46 0.48 -0.79 7.83
N ILE A 47 1.48 -1.65 7.73
CA ILE A 47 1.62 -2.62 6.66
C ILE A 47 0.88 -3.89 7.06
N GLU A 48 -0.02 -4.36 6.19
CA GLU A 48 -0.79 -5.57 6.45
C GLU A 48 0.13 -6.79 6.54
N GLY A 49 -0.09 -7.63 7.54
CA GLY A 49 0.78 -8.76 7.85
C GLY A 49 1.96 -8.42 8.76
N ILE A 50 2.30 -7.13 8.97
CA ILE A 50 3.25 -6.72 10.00
C ILE A 50 2.49 -6.45 11.30
N GLY A 51 2.43 -7.46 12.17
CA GLY A 51 1.94 -7.31 13.54
C GLY A 51 2.97 -6.66 14.48
N PRO A 52 2.59 -6.29 15.71
CA PRO A 52 3.49 -5.65 16.69
C PRO A 52 4.77 -6.47 16.94
N LYS A 53 4.66 -7.80 17.01
CA LYS A 53 5.81 -8.72 17.14
C LYS A 53 6.75 -8.70 15.94
N ILE A 54 6.22 -8.57 14.72
CA ILE A 54 7.05 -8.51 13.51
C ILE A 54 7.73 -7.15 13.44
N ALA A 55 7.01 -6.07 13.75
CA ALA A 55 7.60 -4.74 13.85
C ALA A 55 8.76 -4.72 14.87
N GLU A 56 8.60 -5.34 16.04
CA GLU A 56 9.70 -5.50 17.02
C GLU A 56 10.90 -6.27 16.45
N LEU A 57 10.67 -7.38 15.74
CA LEU A 57 11.76 -8.16 15.11
C LEU A 57 12.50 -7.35 14.04
N LEU A 58 11.75 -6.63 13.20
CA LEU A 58 12.31 -5.77 12.16
C LEU A 58 13.10 -4.61 12.78
N ASN A 59 12.54 -3.97 13.81
CA ASN A 59 13.22 -2.92 14.56
C ASN A 59 14.54 -3.44 15.17
N GLY A 60 14.52 -4.65 15.74
CA GLY A 60 15.71 -5.33 16.27
C GLY A 60 16.75 -5.64 15.19
N ALA A 61 16.32 -5.84 13.94
CA ALA A 61 17.19 -5.99 12.77
C ALA A 61 17.63 -4.64 12.15
N GLY A 62 17.28 -3.50 12.76
CA GLY A 62 17.61 -2.17 12.25
C GLY A 62 16.66 -1.64 11.18
N ILE A 63 15.56 -2.34 10.90
CA ILE A 63 14.51 -1.96 9.95
C ILE A 63 13.38 -1.34 10.76
N SER A 64 13.42 -0.01 10.91
CA SER A 64 12.50 0.74 11.76
C SER A 64 11.74 1.84 11.03
N THR A 65 11.91 1.94 9.71
CA THR A 65 11.22 2.93 8.87
C THR A 65 10.68 2.27 7.60
N PHE A 66 9.66 2.87 6.99
CA PHE A 66 9.12 2.36 5.72
C PHE A 66 10.19 2.36 4.61
N ALA A 67 11.02 3.41 4.58
CA ALA A 67 12.14 3.51 3.65
C ALA A 67 13.17 2.40 3.83
N GLN A 68 13.49 2.01 5.08
CA GLN A 68 14.39 0.88 5.33
C GLN A 68 13.76 -0.45 4.93
N LEU A 69 12.47 -0.64 5.20
CA LEU A 69 11.77 -1.86 4.80
C LEU A 69 11.70 -2.01 3.28
N LEU A 70 11.49 -0.90 2.56
CA LEU A 70 11.56 -0.84 1.09
C LEU A 70 12.97 -1.14 0.56
N ALA A 71 14.00 -0.61 1.22
CA ALA A 71 15.40 -0.80 0.83
C ALA A 71 15.94 -2.19 1.16
N THR A 72 15.31 -2.89 2.11
CA THR A 72 15.71 -4.24 2.50
C THR A 72 15.09 -5.25 1.54
N PRO A 73 15.88 -6.18 0.96
CA PRO A 73 15.33 -7.20 0.08
C PRO A 73 14.42 -8.16 0.86
N ALA A 74 13.36 -8.62 0.20
CA ALA A 74 12.39 -9.54 0.80
C ALA A 74 13.03 -10.80 1.40
N SER A 75 14.14 -11.29 0.81
CA SER A 75 14.91 -12.42 1.33
C SER A 75 15.52 -12.16 2.71
N ASP A 76 16.04 -10.96 2.96
CA ASP A 76 16.64 -10.64 4.26
C ASP A 76 15.55 -10.36 5.30
N VAL A 77 14.45 -9.71 4.91
CA VAL A 77 13.26 -9.59 5.74
C VAL A 77 12.77 -10.98 6.15
N LYS A 78 12.71 -11.93 5.20
CA LYS A 78 12.30 -13.31 5.48
C LYS A 78 13.22 -14.00 6.51
N LYS A 79 14.53 -13.83 6.42
CA LYS A 79 15.48 -14.36 7.43
C LYS A 79 15.21 -13.81 8.82
N VAL A 80 14.87 -12.52 8.93
CA VAL A 80 14.49 -11.89 10.21
C VAL A 80 13.21 -12.52 10.76
N LEU A 81 12.21 -12.77 9.91
CA LEU A 81 10.97 -13.46 10.30
C LEU A 81 11.22 -14.90 10.76
N GLU A 82 12.09 -15.63 10.04
CA GLU A 82 12.49 -16.99 10.38
C GLU A 82 13.13 -17.06 11.76
N SER A 83 13.95 -16.06 12.12
CA SER A 83 14.53 -15.91 13.46
C SER A 83 13.47 -15.67 14.54
N GLY A 84 12.37 -15.00 14.21
CA GLY A 84 11.21 -14.82 15.09
C GLY A 84 10.31 -16.05 15.24
N GLY A 85 10.38 -16.98 14.28
CA GLY A 85 9.66 -18.26 14.31
C GLY A 85 8.78 -18.51 13.08
N LYS A 86 8.51 -19.80 12.82
CA LYS A 86 7.80 -20.30 11.62
C LYS A 86 6.41 -19.69 11.40
N LYS A 87 5.77 -19.14 12.43
CA LYS A 87 4.45 -18.52 12.28
C LYS A 87 4.47 -17.23 11.46
N TYR A 88 5.63 -16.56 11.38
CA TYR A 88 5.76 -15.30 10.62
C TYR A 88 6.21 -15.52 9.19
N THR A 89 6.71 -16.71 8.84
CA THR A 89 7.20 -17.04 7.50
C THR A 89 6.07 -17.26 6.49
N MET A 90 4.82 -17.28 6.97
CA MET A 90 3.61 -17.45 6.16
C MET A 90 3.14 -16.13 5.52
N HIS A 91 3.74 -15.01 5.90
CA HIS A 91 3.54 -13.70 5.27
C HIS A 91 4.51 -13.50 4.13
N ASP A 92 4.11 -12.70 3.13
CA ASP A 92 4.95 -12.38 1.99
C ASP A 92 5.66 -11.02 2.16
N PRO A 93 6.98 -10.98 2.41
CA PRO A 93 7.70 -9.72 2.58
C PRO A 93 7.76 -8.87 1.31
N LYS A 94 7.40 -9.46 0.17
CA LYS A 94 7.36 -8.77 -1.13
C LYS A 94 6.22 -7.76 -1.19
N THR A 95 5.05 -8.11 -0.66
CA THR A 95 3.90 -7.19 -0.59
C THR A 95 4.17 -6.07 0.41
N TRP A 96 4.90 -6.36 1.48
CA TRP A 96 5.32 -5.36 2.47
C TRP A 96 6.19 -4.26 1.88
N ALA A 97 7.12 -4.58 0.97
CA ALA A 97 7.92 -3.56 0.29
C ALA A 97 7.04 -2.64 -0.56
N GLN A 98 6.03 -3.19 -1.26
CA GLN A 98 5.08 -2.39 -2.03
C GLN A 98 4.22 -1.49 -1.14
N GLN A 99 3.73 -2.03 -0.01
CA GLN A 99 2.96 -1.28 0.98
C GLN A 99 3.81 -0.19 1.66
N ALA A 100 5.05 -0.50 2.03
CA ALA A 100 6.01 0.45 2.58
C ALA A 100 6.27 1.61 1.63
N LYS A 101 6.34 1.35 0.31
CA LYS A 101 6.46 2.40 -0.70
C LYS A 101 5.29 3.37 -0.66
N LEU A 102 4.07 2.86 -0.55
CA LEU A 102 2.85 3.68 -0.52
C LEU A 102 2.74 4.44 0.81
N ALA A 103 3.07 3.79 1.93
CA ALA A 103 3.10 4.40 3.26
C ALA A 103 4.16 5.50 3.37
N ASP A 104 5.38 5.27 2.85
CA ASP A 104 6.46 6.27 2.79
C ASP A 104 6.07 7.48 1.92
N ALA A 105 5.32 7.23 0.85
CA ALA A 105 4.78 8.28 -0.01
C ALA A 105 3.52 8.96 0.55
N GLY A 106 2.99 8.51 1.70
CA GLY A 106 1.75 9.03 2.29
C GLY A 106 0.48 8.71 1.50
N LYS A 107 0.54 7.75 0.57
CA LYS A 107 -0.56 7.32 -0.30
C LYS A 107 -1.46 6.30 0.42
N TRP A 108 -2.12 6.75 1.49
CA TRP A 108 -2.91 5.86 2.36
C TRP A 108 -4.13 5.26 1.66
N ASP A 109 -4.76 5.98 0.73
CA ASP A 109 -5.89 5.46 -0.06
C ASP A 109 -5.47 4.34 -1.02
N GLU A 110 -4.36 4.53 -1.74
CA GLU A 110 -3.79 3.48 -2.60
C GLU A 110 -3.31 2.29 -1.77
N LEU A 111 -2.71 2.55 -0.59
CA LEU A 111 -2.31 1.48 0.33
C LEU A 111 -3.52 0.65 0.76
N LYS A 112 -4.62 1.31 1.11
CA LYS A 112 -5.85 0.65 1.51
C LYS A 112 -6.45 -0.18 0.37
N SER A 113 -6.55 0.39 -0.83
CA SER A 113 -7.00 -0.38 -2.00
C SER A 113 -6.12 -1.60 -2.26
N LEU A 114 -4.80 -1.45 -2.16
CA LEU A 114 -3.86 -2.56 -2.31
C LEU A 114 -4.03 -3.62 -1.21
N GLN A 115 -4.32 -3.22 0.03
CA GLN A 115 -4.63 -4.14 1.14
C GLN A 115 -5.96 -4.88 0.93
N ASP A 116 -6.99 -4.19 0.44
CA ASP A 116 -8.30 -4.77 0.13
C ASP A 116 -8.21 -5.83 -0.98
N ASP A 117 -7.34 -5.60 -1.98
CA ASP A 117 -7.01 -6.55 -3.06
C ASP A 117 -6.18 -7.75 -2.56
N LEU A 118 -5.20 -7.51 -1.67
CA LEU A 118 -4.32 -8.55 -1.13
C LEU A 118 -4.97 -9.45 -0.06
N LYS A 119 -6.15 -9.06 0.44
CA LYS A 119 -7.07 -9.86 1.29
C LYS A 119 -6.37 -10.90 2.18
N GLY A 120 -5.57 -10.45 3.16
CA GLY A 120 -4.94 -11.30 4.17
C GLY A 120 -3.41 -11.38 4.10
N GLY A 121 -2.76 -10.48 3.35
CA GLY A 121 -1.30 -10.41 3.29
C GLY A 121 -0.63 -11.59 2.59
N LYS A 122 -1.28 -12.16 1.56
CA LYS A 122 -0.79 -13.26 0.71
C LYS A 122 -1.03 -12.99 -0.77
#